data_AF-A0A932J4A4-F1
#
_entry.id   AF-A0A932J4A4-F1
#
_cell.length_a   1.000
_cell.length_b   1.000
_cell.length_c   1.000
_cell.angle_alpha   90.00
_cell.angle_beta   90.00
_cell.angle_gamma   90.00
#
_symmetry.space_group_name_H-M   'P 1'
#
loop_
_entity.id
_entity.type
_entity.pdbx_description
1 polymer ?
#
loop_
_entity_poly.entity_id
_entity_poly.type
_entity_poly.pdbx_seq_one_letter_code
_entity_poly.pdbx_strand_id
1 'polypeptide(L)'
;MTSTTFARQPLQRALLFCCGLGLACASLVAKAEKPVSDTPQDYSHSMLLDLGGKSGVMAVRLPQGLYLHARSADLADLRLFDSEGKKVAFALHQPTLTDKTETFALNSKIFPLHSASDATSNSVGAEFELDVTRNAQGVLTAAKIRSKGSNASAANSLKALLLDFGLQNKTELPLIDHLQVQLPAG
;
A
#
# COMPACT_ATOMS: atom_id res chain seq x y z
N MET A 1 -36.54 36.15 39.73
CA MET A 1 -36.08 36.73 41.03
C MET A 1 -35.87 35.53 41.93
N THR A 2 -34.65 35.10 42.27
CA THR A 2 -33.72 35.78 43.18
C THR A 2 -32.29 35.25 43.00
N SER A 3 -31.33 36.16 43.08
CA SER A 3 -29.88 35.91 43.06
C SER A 3 -29.40 35.22 44.34
N THR A 4 -28.26 34.52 44.30
CA THR A 4 -27.42 34.34 45.49
C THR A 4 -25.93 34.26 45.12
N THR A 5 -25.26 35.36 45.44
CA THR A 5 -23.82 35.60 45.48
C THR A 5 -23.19 34.87 46.68
N PHE A 6 -21.99 34.30 46.55
CA PHE A 6 -21.21 33.86 47.71
C PHE A 6 -19.78 34.44 47.72
N ALA A 7 -19.59 35.29 48.74
CA ALA A 7 -18.42 35.60 49.55
C ALA A 7 -17.01 35.75 48.94
N ARG A 8 -16.55 37.00 49.00
CA ARG A 8 -15.15 37.38 49.26
C ARG A 8 -14.80 37.06 50.72
N GLN A 9 -13.56 36.67 51.01
CA GLN A 9 -12.75 37.36 52.05
C GLN A 9 -11.25 37.01 51.97
N PRO A 10 -10.34 37.97 52.27
CA PRO A 10 -8.91 37.88 51.95
C PRO A 10 -7.98 37.90 53.19
N LEU A 11 -6.67 37.79 52.90
CA LEU A 11 -5.53 38.29 53.69
C LEU A 11 -5.22 37.59 55.03
N GLN A 12 -4.15 36.78 55.04
CA GLN A 12 -3.26 36.74 56.19
C GLN A 12 -1.79 36.86 55.73
N ARG A 13 -1.16 37.89 56.30
CA ARG A 13 0.25 38.28 56.17
C ARG A 13 1.01 37.59 57.30
N ALA A 14 2.16 37.00 57.01
CA ALA A 14 3.23 36.80 57.99
C ALA A 14 4.61 36.80 57.30
N LEU A 15 5.26 37.97 57.36
CA LEU A 15 6.71 38.20 57.41
C LEU A 15 7.31 37.34 58.57
N LEU A 16 8.57 36.86 58.66
CA LEU A 16 9.94 37.36 58.40
C LEU A 16 10.89 36.19 58.83
N PHE A 17 11.93 35.81 58.09
CA PHE A 17 13.36 36.19 58.26
C PHE A 17 14.21 35.19 59.06
N CYS A 18 15.18 34.54 58.39
CA CYS A 18 16.46 34.15 58.98
C CYS A 18 17.54 34.17 57.88
N CYS A 19 18.54 35.01 58.11
CA CYS A 19 19.69 35.29 57.27
C CYS A 19 20.79 34.24 57.50
N GLY A 20 21.57 33.90 56.46
CA GLY A 20 22.71 32.98 56.59
C GLY A 20 23.61 32.91 55.36
N LEU A 21 24.59 33.81 55.31
CA LEU A 21 25.95 33.69 54.74
C LEU A 21 26.19 32.97 53.40
N GLY A 22 26.48 33.77 52.37
CA GLY A 22 27.80 33.75 51.71
C GLY A 22 28.15 32.58 50.79
N LEU A 23 27.92 32.74 49.48
CA LEU A 23 28.85 32.26 48.47
C LEU A 23 28.75 33.13 47.21
N ALA A 24 29.75 34.00 47.02
CA ALA A 24 29.90 34.79 45.81
C ALA A 24 30.43 33.89 44.68
N CYS A 25 29.53 33.21 43.97
CA CYS A 25 29.84 32.68 42.64
C CYS A 25 29.43 33.75 41.62
N ALA A 26 30.42 34.47 41.09
CA ALA A 26 30.25 35.23 39.87
C ALA A 26 29.84 34.25 38.76
N SER A 27 28.55 34.21 38.45
CA SER A 27 28.01 33.48 37.31
C SER A 27 28.54 34.15 36.05
N LEU A 28 29.58 33.56 35.48
CA LEU A 28 29.91 33.71 34.07
C LEU A 28 28.68 33.24 33.29
N VAL A 29 27.77 34.16 32.99
CA VAL A 29 26.73 33.94 31.99
C VAL A 29 27.47 33.82 30.66
N ALA A 30 27.84 32.59 30.32
CA ALA A 30 28.20 32.25 28.95
C ALA A 30 27.01 32.71 28.09
N LYS A 31 27.21 33.77 27.30
CA LYS A 31 26.30 34.10 26.21
C LYS A 31 26.27 32.85 25.33
N ALA A 32 25.23 32.04 25.48
CA ALA A 32 24.90 31.04 24.49
C ALA A 32 24.73 31.79 23.17
N GLU A 33 25.73 31.69 22.31
CA GLU A 33 25.68 32.18 20.96
C GLU A 33 24.47 31.48 20.32
N LYS A 34 23.42 32.25 20.02
CA LYS A 34 22.25 31.69 19.34
C LYS A 34 22.79 31.02 18.08
N PRO A 35 22.48 29.73 17.84
CA PRO A 35 22.89 29.10 16.61
C PRO A 35 22.38 29.98 15.47
N VAL A 36 23.28 30.39 14.58
CA VAL A 36 22.91 31.14 13.39
C VAL A 36 21.85 30.31 12.69
N SER A 37 20.63 30.83 12.66
CA SER A 37 19.54 30.15 11.98
C SER A 37 19.70 30.44 10.50
N ASP A 38 20.03 29.43 9.71
CA ASP A 38 20.00 29.50 8.25
C ASP A 38 18.74 30.23 7.75
N THR A 39 18.93 30.96 6.67
CA THR A 39 17.91 31.68 5.92
C THR A 39 17.73 31.01 4.55
N PRO A 40 16.62 31.26 3.83
CA PRO A 40 16.44 30.72 2.49
C PRO A 40 17.58 31.07 1.52
N GLN A 41 18.26 32.20 1.72
CA GLN A 41 19.35 32.67 0.85
C GLN A 41 20.66 31.88 1.03
N ASP A 42 20.79 31.12 2.12
CA ASP A 42 21.97 30.28 2.38
C ASP A 42 21.97 28.99 1.55
N TYR A 43 20.88 28.71 0.83
CA TYR A 43 20.70 27.50 0.02
C TYR A 43 20.75 27.84 -1.47
N SER A 44 21.50 27.04 -2.25
CA SER A 44 21.68 27.28 -3.69
C SER A 44 20.44 26.94 -4.53
N HIS A 45 19.52 26.15 -3.98
CA HIS A 45 18.30 25.74 -4.66
C HIS A 45 17.11 25.92 -3.72
N SER A 46 16.03 26.48 -4.26
CA SER A 46 14.75 26.63 -3.58
C SER A 46 13.61 26.21 -4.51
N MET A 47 12.54 25.67 -3.92
CA MET A 47 11.34 25.28 -4.64
C MET A 47 10.13 25.70 -3.82
N LEU A 48 9.17 26.36 -4.47
CA LEU A 48 7.89 26.69 -3.84
C LEU A 48 7.05 25.42 -3.68
N LEU A 49 6.54 25.22 -2.47
CA LEU A 49 5.61 24.15 -2.13
C LEU A 49 4.24 24.77 -1.93
N ASP A 50 3.33 24.50 -2.86
CA ASP A 50 1.92 24.89 -2.70
C ASP A 50 1.21 23.85 -1.85
N LEU A 51 0.96 24.21 -0.59
CA LEU A 51 0.25 23.38 0.38
C LEU A 51 -1.22 23.81 0.36
N GLY A 52 -2.04 23.16 -0.46
CA GLY A 52 -3.47 23.47 -0.62
C GLY A 52 -4.37 23.22 0.60
N GLY A 53 -3.82 23.13 1.83
CA GLY A 53 -4.52 22.72 3.03
C GLY A 53 -4.35 23.66 4.23
N LYS A 54 -5.39 23.77 5.06
CA LYS A 54 -5.47 24.58 6.30
C LYS A 54 -5.26 23.74 7.58
N SER A 55 -4.42 22.71 7.54
CA SER A 55 -4.27 21.75 8.65
C SER A 55 -2.88 21.80 9.28
N GLY A 56 -2.79 21.51 10.59
CA GLY A 56 -1.57 21.67 11.39
C GLY A 56 -0.43 20.68 11.09
N VAL A 57 -0.71 19.53 10.48
CA VAL A 57 0.31 18.58 10.01
C VAL A 57 -0.09 18.08 8.62
N MET A 58 0.81 18.18 7.65
CA MET A 58 0.59 17.79 6.26
C MET A 58 1.69 16.86 5.77
N ALA A 59 1.31 15.83 5.03
CA ALA A 59 2.23 14.97 4.31
C ALA A 59 2.25 15.37 2.83
N VAL A 60 3.45 15.54 2.28
CA VAL A 60 3.66 15.93 0.88
C VAL A 60 4.69 14.99 0.28
N ARG A 61 4.46 14.56 -0.97
CA ARG A 61 5.47 13.85 -1.74
C ARG A 61 6.60 14.82 -2.06
N LEU A 62 7.82 14.49 -1.66
CA LEU A 62 8.98 15.33 -1.98
C LEU A 62 9.15 15.40 -3.52
N PRO A 63 9.12 16.59 -4.13
CA PRO A 63 9.30 16.73 -5.57
C PRO A 63 10.64 16.16 -6.05
N GLN A 64 10.64 15.52 -7.22
CA GLN A 64 11.84 14.93 -7.82
C GLN A 64 12.99 15.94 -7.94
N GLY A 65 12.66 17.20 -8.27
CA GLY A 65 13.65 18.27 -8.39
C GLY A 65 14.49 18.46 -7.12
N LEU A 66 13.94 18.25 -5.92
CA LEU A 66 14.71 18.38 -4.68
C LEU A 66 15.73 17.25 -4.50
N TYR A 67 15.37 16.02 -4.87
CA TYR A 67 16.31 14.89 -4.83
C TYR A 67 17.52 15.08 -5.74
N LEU A 68 17.32 15.71 -6.91
CA LEU A 68 18.41 15.94 -7.88
C LEU A 68 19.42 16.99 -7.42
N HIS A 69 19.03 17.89 -6.53
CA HIS A 69 19.90 18.96 -6.03
C HIS A 69 20.42 18.71 -4.62
N ALA A 70 19.94 17.66 -3.95
CA ALA A 70 20.40 17.28 -2.62
C ALA A 70 21.85 16.79 -2.69
N ARG A 71 22.65 17.21 -1.72
CA ARG A 71 24.06 16.83 -1.58
C ARG A 71 24.26 15.61 -0.69
N SER A 72 23.25 15.24 0.09
CA SER A 72 23.29 14.07 0.96
C SER A 72 22.15 13.10 0.66
N ALA A 73 22.45 11.81 0.78
CA ALA A 73 21.48 10.73 0.51
C ALA A 73 20.32 10.68 1.53
N ASP A 74 20.58 11.16 2.75
CA ASP A 74 19.61 11.29 3.83
C ASP A 74 18.84 12.61 3.81
N LEU A 75 19.10 13.49 2.82
CA LEU A 75 18.46 14.79 2.66
C LEU A 75 18.62 15.71 3.89
N ALA A 76 19.73 15.58 4.62
CA ALA A 76 20.06 16.40 5.78
C ALA A 76 20.22 17.89 5.47
N ASP A 77 20.40 18.25 4.20
CA ASP A 77 20.48 19.61 3.68
C ASP A 77 19.12 20.24 3.35
N LEU A 78 18.01 19.50 3.50
CA LEU A 78 16.69 20.08 3.30
C LEU A 78 16.28 20.98 4.46
N ARG A 79 15.71 22.14 4.13
CA ARG A 79 15.01 23.01 5.07
C ARG A 79 13.67 23.41 4.47
N LEU A 80 12.67 23.50 5.33
CA LEU A 80 11.38 24.07 4.99
C LEU A 80 11.29 25.47 5.61
N PHE A 81 10.88 26.45 4.82
CA PHE A 81 10.63 27.81 5.27
C PHE A 81 9.18 28.19 4.97
N ASP A 82 8.56 28.96 5.85
CA ASP A 82 7.25 29.55 5.59
C ASP A 82 7.35 30.78 4.68
N SER A 83 6.21 31.41 4.38
CA SER A 83 6.15 32.63 3.55
C SER A 83 6.87 33.83 4.17
N GLU A 84 7.14 33.82 5.47
CA GLU A 84 7.90 34.86 6.18
C GLU A 84 9.41 34.54 6.20
N GLY A 85 9.83 33.40 5.62
CA GLY A 85 11.21 32.95 5.62
C GLY A 85 11.67 32.32 6.93
N LYS A 86 10.74 31.96 7.84
CA LYS A 86 11.05 31.27 9.10
C LYS A 86 11.11 29.76 8.88
N LYS A 87 12.08 29.09 9.51
CA LYS A 87 12.20 27.63 9.45
C LYS A 87 10.97 26.95 10.06
N VAL A 88 10.46 25.94 9.36
CA VAL A 88 9.34 25.09 9.77
C VAL A 88 9.85 23.68 10.06
N ALA A 89 9.34 23.06 11.11
CA ALA A 89 9.66 21.68 11.44
C ALA A 89 9.04 20.71 10.42
N PHE A 90 9.79 19.67 10.06
CA PHE A 90 9.32 18.61 9.16
C PHE A 90 9.93 17.27 9.55
N ALA A 91 9.39 16.19 9.01
CA ALA A 91 9.95 14.86 9.14
C ALA A 91 9.92 14.16 7.77
N LEU A 92 11.05 13.52 7.41
CA LEU A 92 11.15 12.73 6.19
C LEU A 92 10.72 11.30 6.48
N HIS A 93 9.85 10.78 5.62
CA HIS A 93 9.38 9.41 5.68
C HIS A 93 9.78 8.72 4.38
N GLN A 94 10.56 7.66 4.50
CA GLN A 94 10.80 6.78 3.36
C GLN A 94 9.52 5.97 3.08
N PRO A 95 8.96 6.04 1.87
CA PRO A 95 7.80 5.24 1.54
C PRO A 95 8.18 3.76 1.58
N THR A 96 7.40 2.96 2.30
CA THR A 96 7.50 1.50 2.20
C THR A 96 7.15 1.09 0.78
N LEU A 97 8.06 0.38 0.11
CA LEU A 97 7.74 -0.29 -1.16
C LEU A 97 6.76 -1.41 -0.85
N THR A 98 5.47 -1.11 -0.96
CA THR A 98 4.43 -2.14 -0.93
C THR A 98 4.30 -2.67 -2.35
N ASP A 99 4.93 -3.82 -2.64
CA ASP A 99 4.62 -4.61 -3.81
C ASP A 99 3.18 -5.13 -3.65
N LYS A 100 2.23 -4.31 -4.12
CA LYS A 100 0.81 -4.65 -4.08
C LYS A 100 0.50 -5.52 -5.29
N THR A 101 0.95 -6.77 -5.26
CA THR A 101 0.50 -7.78 -6.23
C THR A 101 -0.91 -8.19 -5.85
N GLU A 102 -1.89 -7.62 -6.54
CA GLU A 102 -3.30 -7.97 -6.39
C GLU A 102 -3.56 -9.33 -7.03
N THR A 103 -3.66 -10.38 -6.21
CA THR A 103 -4.10 -11.71 -6.66
C THR A 103 -5.62 -11.84 -6.49
N PHE A 104 -6.34 -12.20 -7.55
CA PHE A 104 -7.77 -12.53 -7.47
C PHE A 104 -8.01 -13.99 -7.89
N ALA A 105 -8.92 -14.66 -7.19
CA ALA A 105 -9.37 -15.99 -7.57
C ALA A 105 -10.41 -15.86 -8.69
N LEU A 106 -10.23 -16.62 -9.78
CA LEU A 106 -11.22 -16.77 -10.82
C LEU A 106 -12.02 -18.05 -10.58
N ASN A 107 -13.35 -17.92 -10.49
CA ASN A 107 -14.22 -19.08 -10.48
C ASN A 107 -14.27 -19.68 -11.90
N SER A 108 -14.09 -20.99 -12.00
CA SER A 108 -14.22 -21.72 -13.26
C SER A 108 -15.27 -22.82 -13.17
N LYS A 109 -15.94 -23.09 -14.29
CA LYS A 109 -16.72 -24.31 -14.48
C LYS A 109 -15.81 -25.38 -15.05
N ILE A 110 -15.86 -26.57 -14.48
CA ILE A 110 -15.03 -27.70 -14.88
C ILE A 110 -15.87 -28.66 -15.71
N PHE A 111 -15.42 -28.94 -16.93
CA PHE A 111 -16.04 -29.91 -17.83
C PHE A 111 -15.10 -31.12 -17.98
N PRO A 112 -15.44 -32.28 -17.41
CA PRO A 112 -14.63 -33.49 -17.56
C PRO A 112 -14.76 -34.05 -18.97
N LEU A 113 -13.62 -34.30 -19.62
CA LEU A 113 -13.54 -34.86 -20.96
C LEU A 113 -13.14 -36.33 -20.85
N HIS A 114 -14.05 -37.20 -21.25
CA HIS A 114 -13.83 -38.64 -21.23
C HIS A 114 -13.64 -39.20 -22.63
N SER A 115 -12.85 -40.27 -22.74
CA SER A 115 -12.79 -41.07 -23.96
C SER A 115 -12.69 -42.57 -23.64
N ALA A 116 -13.10 -43.37 -24.62
CA ALA A 116 -12.84 -44.80 -24.64
C ALA A 116 -11.31 -45.01 -24.63
N SER A 117 -10.80 -45.61 -23.55
CA SER A 117 -9.37 -45.79 -23.35
C SER A 117 -8.87 -47.04 -24.05
N ASP A 118 -7.77 -46.94 -24.79
CA ASP A 118 -6.75 -47.99 -24.72
C ASP A 118 -5.91 -47.72 -23.46
N ALA A 119 -5.75 -48.73 -22.60
CA ALA A 119 -5.31 -48.60 -21.20
C ALA A 119 -3.86 -48.06 -20.99
N THR A 120 -3.17 -47.64 -22.05
CA THR A 120 -1.74 -47.35 -22.05
C THR A 120 -1.35 -45.96 -22.53
N SER A 121 -2.30 -45.09 -22.90
CA SER A 121 -1.97 -43.76 -23.41
C SER A 121 -2.56 -42.66 -22.52
N ASN A 122 -1.79 -42.23 -21.52
CA ASN A 122 -1.93 -40.93 -20.86
C ASN A 122 -1.14 -39.84 -21.62
N SER A 123 -0.93 -40.04 -22.93
CA SER A 123 -0.12 -39.17 -23.75
C SER A 123 -0.87 -37.86 -24.00
N VAL A 124 -0.42 -36.78 -23.38
CA VAL A 124 -0.75 -35.40 -23.75
C VAL A 124 -0.17 -35.18 -25.16
N GLY A 125 -0.96 -35.48 -26.19
CA GLY A 125 -0.50 -35.51 -27.58
C GLY A 125 -1.26 -36.48 -28.50
N ALA A 126 -2.20 -37.27 -27.98
CA ALA A 126 -3.13 -37.99 -28.85
C ALA A 126 -3.93 -36.99 -29.71
N GLU A 127 -4.07 -37.26 -31.01
CA GLU A 127 -4.95 -36.49 -31.90
C GLU A 127 -6.41 -36.70 -31.44
N PHE A 128 -6.91 -35.84 -30.56
CA PHE A 128 -8.32 -35.79 -30.21
C PHE A 128 -8.97 -34.58 -30.85
N GLU A 129 -10.18 -34.79 -31.35
CA GLU A 129 -11.02 -33.72 -31.84
C GLU A 129 -11.87 -33.21 -30.67
N LEU A 130 -11.76 -31.93 -30.35
CA LEU A 130 -12.52 -31.28 -29.28
C LEU A 130 -13.76 -30.61 -29.87
N ASP A 131 -14.93 -31.16 -29.56
CA ASP A 131 -16.22 -30.57 -29.86
C ASP A 131 -16.70 -29.72 -28.69
N VAL A 132 -16.97 -28.44 -28.95
CA VAL A 132 -17.38 -27.44 -27.97
C VAL A 132 -18.76 -26.92 -28.36
N THR A 133 -19.76 -27.09 -27.49
CA THR A 133 -21.11 -26.54 -27.70
C THR A 133 -21.33 -25.34 -26.79
N ARG A 134 -21.75 -24.21 -27.37
CA ARG A 134 -22.07 -22.98 -26.65
C ARG A 134 -23.52 -22.58 -26.88
N ASN A 135 -24.10 -21.84 -25.94
CA ASN A 135 -25.41 -21.22 -26.14
C ASN A 135 -25.31 -19.93 -26.97
N ALA A 136 -26.46 -19.31 -27.29
CA ALA A 136 -26.52 -18.06 -28.06
C ALA A 136 -25.79 -16.87 -27.40
N GLN A 137 -25.53 -16.95 -26.09
CA GLN A 137 -24.79 -15.96 -25.32
C GLN A 137 -23.29 -16.27 -25.25
N GLY A 138 -22.80 -17.29 -25.96
CA GLY A 138 -21.38 -17.67 -25.99
C GLY A 138 -20.90 -18.47 -24.78
N VAL A 139 -21.78 -18.84 -23.86
CA VAL A 139 -21.43 -19.63 -22.67
C VAL A 139 -21.30 -21.11 -23.05
N LEU A 140 -20.25 -21.77 -22.56
CA LEU A 140 -20.03 -23.20 -22.77
C LEU A 140 -21.11 -24.03 -22.06
N THR A 141 -21.75 -24.95 -22.80
CA THR A 141 -22.77 -25.85 -22.26
C THR A 141 -22.33 -27.31 -22.28
N ALA A 142 -21.50 -27.70 -23.25
CA ALA A 142 -20.93 -29.03 -23.31
C ALA A 142 -19.58 -29.03 -24.02
N ALA A 143 -18.73 -29.99 -23.66
CA ALA A 143 -17.51 -30.29 -24.38
C ALA A 143 -17.33 -31.80 -24.45
N LYS A 144 -16.92 -32.31 -25.61
CA LYS A 144 -16.68 -33.74 -25.86
C LYS A 144 -15.39 -33.90 -26.63
N ILE A 145 -14.68 -34.99 -26.36
CA ILE A 145 -13.53 -35.40 -27.16
C ILE A 145 -13.88 -36.63 -27.97
N ARG A 146 -13.52 -36.63 -29.25
CA ARG A 146 -13.50 -37.84 -30.08
C ARG A 146 -12.05 -38.28 -30.24
N SER A 147 -11.80 -39.57 -30.00
CA SER A 147 -10.51 -40.19 -30.34
C SER A 147 -10.58 -40.73 -31.77
N LYS A 148 -9.65 -40.33 -32.63
CA LYS A 148 -9.53 -40.87 -33.98
C LYS A 148 -9.00 -42.31 -33.89
N GLY A 149 -9.90 -43.30 -34.02
CA GLY A 149 -9.56 -44.74 -34.02
C GLY A 149 -10.02 -45.55 -32.81
N SER A 150 -10.81 -45.01 -31.88
CA SER A 150 -11.31 -45.81 -30.74
C SER A 150 -12.51 -46.68 -31.12
N ASN A 151 -12.36 -48.00 -31.03
CA ASN A 151 -13.48 -48.94 -31.07
C ASN A 151 -14.39 -48.75 -29.84
N ALA A 152 -15.71 -48.75 -30.06
CA ALA A 152 -16.75 -48.30 -29.12
C ALA A 152 -17.00 -49.23 -27.91
N SER A 153 -16.00 -49.96 -27.42
CA SER A 153 -16.14 -50.92 -26.33
C SER A 153 -14.93 -50.90 -25.39
N ALA A 154 -14.59 -49.72 -24.88
CA ALA A 154 -13.65 -49.59 -23.78
C ALA A 154 -14.23 -48.68 -22.70
N ALA A 155 -13.86 -48.93 -21.44
CA ALA A 155 -14.31 -48.14 -20.31
C ALA A 155 -14.02 -46.65 -20.53
N ASN A 156 -15.04 -45.83 -20.32
CA ASN A 156 -14.97 -44.38 -20.51
C ASN A 156 -14.14 -43.76 -19.37
N SER A 157 -12.86 -43.49 -19.62
CA SER A 157 -11.93 -42.94 -18.63
C SER A 157 -11.82 -41.43 -18.77
N LEU A 158 -11.59 -40.72 -17.66
CA LEU A 158 -11.30 -39.28 -17.69
C LEU A 158 -9.94 -39.05 -18.36
N LYS A 159 -9.90 -38.19 -19.37
CA LYS A 159 -8.67 -37.85 -20.11
C LYS A 159 -8.19 -36.43 -19.88
N ALA A 160 -9.10 -35.47 -19.76
CA ALA A 160 -8.75 -34.07 -19.58
C ALA A 160 -9.84 -33.31 -18.82
N LEU A 161 -9.49 -32.12 -18.32
CA LEU A 161 -10.41 -31.15 -17.74
C LEU A 161 -10.37 -29.89 -18.58
N LEU A 162 -11.54 -29.44 -19.03
CA LEU A 162 -11.69 -28.13 -19.64
C LEU A 162 -12.20 -27.13 -18.59
N LEU A 163 -11.46 -26.05 -18.38
CA LEU A 163 -11.81 -24.97 -17.46
C LEU A 163 -12.44 -23.83 -18.26
N ASP A 164 -13.71 -23.53 -17.98
CA ASP A 164 -14.40 -22.37 -18.55
C ASP A 164 -14.51 -21.27 -17.49
N PHE A 165 -13.89 -20.13 -17.75
CA PHE A 165 -13.97 -18.95 -16.89
C PHE A 165 -15.18 -18.08 -17.20
N GLY A 166 -15.95 -18.39 -18.25
CA GLY A 166 -17.13 -17.63 -18.67
C GLY A 166 -16.78 -16.32 -19.39
N LEU A 167 -17.81 -15.50 -19.62
CA LEU A 167 -17.66 -14.18 -20.23
C LEU A 167 -16.93 -13.24 -19.26
N GLN A 168 -15.71 -12.84 -19.61
CA GLN A 168 -14.98 -11.84 -18.85
C GLN A 168 -15.51 -10.46 -19.26
N ASN A 169 -16.11 -9.72 -18.32
CA ASN A 169 -16.54 -8.33 -18.54
C ASN A 169 -15.36 -7.34 -18.53
N LYS A 170 -14.13 -7.84 -18.56
CA LYS A 170 -12.90 -7.05 -18.49
C LYS A 170 -12.31 -6.93 -19.89
N THR A 171 -11.93 -5.71 -20.28
CA THR A 171 -11.35 -5.38 -21.60
C THR A 171 -10.05 -6.13 -21.90
N GLU A 172 -9.39 -6.64 -20.85
CA GLU A 172 -8.16 -7.43 -20.93
C GLU A 172 -8.36 -8.75 -20.19
N LEU A 173 -8.03 -9.86 -20.86
CA LEU A 173 -8.05 -11.19 -20.24
C LEU A 173 -7.00 -11.22 -19.13
N PRO A 174 -7.36 -11.61 -17.91
CA PRO A 174 -6.41 -11.67 -16.81
C PRO A 174 -5.29 -12.67 -17.12
N LEU A 175 -4.03 -12.30 -16.82
CA LEU A 175 -2.93 -13.24 -16.84
C LEU A 175 -3.16 -14.29 -15.74
N ILE A 176 -3.12 -15.57 -16.12
CA ILE A 176 -3.27 -16.68 -15.18
C ILE A 176 -1.86 -17.17 -14.83
N ASP A 177 -1.41 -16.84 -13.63
CA ASP A 177 -0.06 -17.21 -13.18
C ASP A 177 0.01 -18.62 -12.57
N HIS A 178 -1.07 -19.09 -11.93
CA HIS A 178 -1.10 -20.41 -11.32
C HIS A 178 -2.51 -21.00 -11.18
N LEU A 179 -2.59 -22.33 -11.09
CA LEU A 179 -3.83 -23.08 -10.82
C LEU A 179 -3.74 -23.70 -9.41
N GLN A 180 -4.69 -23.38 -8.54
CA GLN A 180 -4.84 -24.02 -7.22
C GLN A 180 -5.99 -25.03 -7.26
N VAL A 181 -5.74 -26.26 -6.81
CA VAL A 181 -6.76 -27.32 -6.68
C VAL A 181 -6.89 -27.71 -5.22
N GLN A 182 -8.06 -27.44 -4.63
CA GLN A 182 -8.38 -27.84 -3.26
C GLN A 182 -9.18 -29.14 -3.27
N LEU A 183 -8.62 -30.21 -2.72
CA LEU A 183 -9.35 -31.48 -2.53
C LEU A 183 -10.18 -31.42 -1.23
N PRO A 184 -11.37 -32.07 -1.19
CA PRO A 184 -12.12 -32.22 0.06
C PRO A 184 -11.30 -32.95 1.12
N ALA A 185 -11.53 -32.65 2.39
CA ALA A 185 -11.02 -33.49 3.48
C ALA A 185 -11.72 -34.87 3.38
N GLY A 186 -10.92 -35.94 3.32
CA GLY A 186 -11.40 -37.31 3.21
C GLY A 186 -12.06 -37.86 4.46
#